data_AF-T1GZE7-F1
#
_entry.id   AF-T1GZE7-F1
#
_cell.length_a   1.000
_cell.length_b   1.000
_cell.length_c   1.000
_cell.angle_alpha   90.00
_cell.angle_beta   90.00
_cell.angle_gamma   90.00
#
_symmetry.space_group_name_H-M   'P 1'
#
loop_
_entity.id
_entity.type
_entity.pdbx_description
1 polymer ?
#
loop_
_entity_poly.entity_id
_entity_poly.type
_entity_poly.pdbx_seq_one_letter_code
_entity_poly.pdbx_strand_id
1 'polypeptide(L)'
;MKVVKKVLLFAILLGFLFQVKADCCRRTRVSFKLNDPINDSCRNYDADLAAMPPHFVDTEILQQHRRCEIQVCGDGEKPGEGIYCGIGACNLFGCNCDDGCIPGDPVESLE
;
A
#
# COMPACT_ATOMS: atom_id res chain seq x y z
N MET A 1 41.29 -22.68 -23.79
CA MET A 1 39.84 -22.85 -24.07
C MET A 1 39.00 -23.42 -22.91
N LYS A 2 39.48 -24.37 -22.09
CA LYS A 2 38.68 -24.97 -21.00
C LYS A 2 38.27 -23.98 -19.88
N VAL A 3 39.12 -23.01 -19.56
CA VAL A 3 38.90 -22.01 -18.50
C VAL A 3 37.82 -21.00 -18.88
N VAL A 4 37.84 -20.50 -20.12
CA VAL A 4 36.85 -19.56 -20.66
C VAL A 4 35.43 -20.15 -20.62
N LYS A 5 35.30 -21.44 -20.97
CA LYS A 5 34.02 -22.16 -20.94
C LYS A 5 33.45 -22.30 -19.52
N LYS A 6 34.31 -22.48 -18.51
CA LYS A 6 33.90 -22.57 -17.09
C LYS A 6 33.47 -21.22 -16.54
N VAL A 7 34.18 -20.14 -16.87
CA VAL A 7 33.82 -18.77 -16.45
C VAL A 7 32.48 -18.36 -17.04
N LEU A 8 32.24 -18.67 -18.32
CA LEU A 8 30.98 -18.35 -18.99
C LEU A 8 29.79 -19.10 -18.36
N LEU A 9 29.96 -20.39 -18.06
CA LEU A 9 28.93 -21.20 -17.39
C LEU A 9 28.59 -20.67 -15.99
N PHE A 10 29.60 -20.20 -15.24
CA PHE A 10 29.41 -19.67 -13.89
C PHE A 10 28.66 -18.31 -13.91
N ALA A 11 28.97 -17.44 -14.87
CA ALA A 11 28.28 -16.17 -15.06
C ALA A 11 26.80 -16.35 -15.47
N ILE A 12 26.50 -17.34 -16.32
CA ILE A 12 25.13 -17.67 -16.71
C ILE A 12 24.34 -18.20 -15.51
N LEU A 13 24.93 -19.09 -14.70
CA LEU A 13 24.30 -19.62 -13.48
C LEU A 13 24.02 -18.54 -12.43
N LEU A 14 24.90 -17.54 -12.29
CA LEU A 14 24.68 -16.38 -11.42
C LEU A 14 23.59 -15.46 -11.94
N GLY A 15 23.48 -15.26 -13.27
CA GLY A 15 22.46 -14.42 -13.88
C GLY A 15 21.02 -14.92 -13.70
N PHE A 16 20.81 -16.24 -13.57
CA PHE A 16 19.49 -16.83 -13.32
C PHE A 16 18.98 -16.64 -11.88
N LEU A 17 19.82 -16.24 -10.93
CA LEU A 17 19.43 -16.07 -9.53
C LEU A 17 18.82 -14.70 -9.21
N PHE A 18 18.96 -13.72 -10.11
CA PHE A 18 18.46 -12.36 -9.89
C PHE A 18 17.17 -12.12 -10.68
N GLN A 19 16.04 -12.59 -10.15
CA GLN A 19 14.73 -12.08 -10.54
C GLN A 19 14.61 -10.65 -9.97
N VAL A 20 14.98 -9.64 -10.76
CA VAL A 20 14.76 -8.24 -10.39
C VAL A 20 13.27 -7.96 -10.53
N LYS A 21 12.51 -8.21 -9.46
CA LYS A 21 11.12 -7.77 -9.38
C LYS A 21 11.16 -6.27 -9.15
N ALA A 22 10.56 -5.49 -10.04
CA ALA A 22 10.35 -4.08 -9.79
C ALA A 22 9.29 -3.97 -8.69
N ASP A 23 9.71 -3.61 -7.48
CA ASP A 23 8.77 -3.33 -6.40
C ASP A 23 8.09 -1.99 -6.68
N CYS A 24 6.76 -2.01 -6.61
CA CYS A 24 5.91 -0.85 -6.82
C CYS A 24 5.27 -0.45 -5.49
N CYS A 25 5.49 0.80 -5.07
CA CYS A 25 5.09 1.30 -3.76
C CYS A 25 3.69 1.89 -3.80
N ARG A 26 2.71 1.03 -4.07
CA ARG A 26 1.29 1.42 -4.09
C ARG A 26 0.78 1.67 -2.68
N ARG A 27 -0.21 2.54 -2.58
CA ARG A 27 -1.00 2.75 -1.36
C ARG A 27 -1.84 1.53 -1.06
N THR A 28 -2.01 1.23 0.21
CA THR A 28 -2.92 0.22 0.71
C THR A 28 -4.20 0.87 1.17
N ARG A 29 -5.32 0.30 0.77
CA ARG A 29 -6.65 0.72 1.16
C ARG A 29 -7.05 -0.03 2.42
N VAL A 30 -7.22 0.70 3.52
CA VAL A 30 -7.60 0.15 4.82
C VAL A 30 -9.04 0.56 5.13
N SER A 31 -9.86 -0.39 5.57
CA SER A 31 -11.26 -0.12 5.94
C SER A 31 -11.52 -0.47 7.41
N PHE A 32 -11.98 0.50 8.19
CA PHE A 32 -12.20 0.37 9.62
C PHE A 32 -13.58 0.86 10.04
N LYS A 33 -13.98 0.55 11.27
CA LYS A 33 -15.20 1.08 11.89
C LYS A 33 -14.81 2.04 13.00
N LEU A 34 -15.61 3.08 13.21
CA LEU A 34 -15.44 3.98 14.33
C LEU A 34 -15.92 3.29 15.61
N ASN A 35 -15.18 3.48 16.70
CA ASN A 35 -15.56 2.98 18.02
C ASN A 35 -16.76 3.75 18.59
N ASP A 36 -16.82 5.06 18.36
CA ASP A 36 -17.94 5.92 18.73
C ASP A 36 -18.54 6.61 17.48
N PRO A 37 -19.40 5.93 16.70
CA PRO A 37 -19.98 6.49 15.48
C PRO A 37 -20.99 7.63 15.72
N ILE A 38 -21.29 7.95 16.99
CA ILE A 38 -22.19 9.06 17.36
C ILE A 38 -21.38 10.35 17.42
N ASN A 39 -20.20 10.31 18.03
CA ASN A 39 -19.35 11.49 18.25
C ASN A 39 -18.22 11.62 17.21
N ASP A 40 -17.81 10.52 16.58
CA ASP A 40 -16.77 10.52 15.56
C ASP A 40 -17.34 10.45 14.14
N SER A 41 -16.53 10.91 13.19
CA SER A 41 -16.76 10.73 11.76
C SER A 41 -15.47 10.30 11.07
N CYS A 42 -15.56 9.67 9.89
CA CYS A 42 -14.39 9.27 9.12
C CYS A 42 -13.44 10.44 8.85
N ARG A 43 -13.98 11.65 8.70
CA ARG A 43 -13.20 12.87 8.45
C ARG A 43 -12.30 13.25 9.62
N ASN A 44 -12.65 12.87 10.86
CA ASN A 44 -11.80 13.09 12.03
C ASN A 44 -10.48 12.31 11.91
N TYR A 45 -10.51 11.20 11.17
CA TYR A 45 -9.38 10.32 10.88
C TYR A 45 -8.91 10.46 9.44
N ASP A 46 -9.28 11.57 8.79
CA ASP A 46 -8.77 11.90 7.47
C ASP A 46 -9.13 10.85 6.40
N ALA A 47 -10.20 10.09 6.68
CA ALA A 47 -10.73 8.99 5.90
C ALA A 47 -12.09 9.36 5.27
N ASP A 48 -12.45 8.62 4.22
CA ASP A 48 -13.73 8.77 3.53
C ASP A 48 -14.71 7.66 3.91
N LEU A 49 -16.00 7.88 3.64
CA LEU A 49 -16.98 6.79 3.75
C LEU A 49 -16.72 5.76 2.65
N ALA A 50 -16.56 4.50 3.04
CA ALA A 50 -16.47 3.41 2.08
C ALA A 50 -17.77 3.37 1.25
N ALA A 51 -17.63 3.27 -0.07
CA ALA A 51 -18.78 3.16 -0.97
C ALA A 51 -19.59 1.90 -0.59
N MET A 52 -20.83 2.08 -0.12
CA MET A 52 -21.73 0.95 0.12
C MET A 52 -22.16 0.34 -1.23
N PRO A 53 -22.22 -0.99 -1.36
CA PRO A 53 -22.85 -1.62 -2.50
C PRO A 53 -24.33 -1.16 -2.58
N PRO A 54 -24.89 -0.96 -3.79
CA PRO A 54 -26.17 -0.28 -4.00
C PRO A 54 -27.43 -1.07 -3.58
N HIS A 55 -27.34 -2.05 -2.67
CA HIS A 55 -28.38 -3.08 -2.50
C HIS A 55 -29.05 -3.21 -1.13
N PHE A 56 -28.84 -2.29 -0.17
CA PHE A 56 -29.66 -2.30 1.06
C PHE A 56 -29.73 -0.90 1.69
N VAL A 57 -30.93 -0.31 1.70
CA VAL A 57 -31.20 1.00 2.30
C VAL A 57 -32.42 0.88 3.21
N ASP A 58 -32.17 0.77 4.50
CA ASP A 58 -33.09 1.00 5.59
C ASP A 58 -32.49 2.07 6.52
N THR A 59 -33.22 3.18 6.61
CA THR A 59 -32.68 4.54 6.70
C THR A 59 -32.34 5.04 8.11
N GLU A 60 -32.35 4.18 9.13
CA GLU A 60 -32.04 4.56 10.53
C GLU A 60 -30.86 3.79 11.16
N ILE A 61 -30.36 2.72 10.53
CA ILE A 61 -29.21 1.92 11.03
C ILE A 61 -27.89 2.28 10.31
N LEU A 62 -27.93 3.25 9.39
CA LEU A 62 -26.84 3.60 8.48
C LEU A 62 -25.59 4.20 9.16
N GLN A 63 -25.68 4.69 10.39
CA GLN A 63 -24.52 5.33 11.03
C GLN A 63 -23.59 4.32 11.74
N GLN A 64 -24.15 3.24 12.29
CA GLN A 64 -23.42 2.20 13.03
C GLN A 64 -22.70 1.17 12.12
N HIS A 65 -23.08 1.10 10.84
CA HIS A 65 -22.51 0.18 9.86
C HIS A 65 -21.62 0.85 8.80
N ARG A 66 -21.44 2.17 8.88
CA ARG A 66 -20.54 2.88 7.97
C ARG A 66 -19.10 2.52 8.30
N ARG A 67 -18.41 1.96 7.31
CA ARG A 67 -16.95 1.79 7.36
C ARG A 67 -16.31 3.06 6.82
N CYS A 68 -15.23 3.46 7.47
CA CYS A 68 -14.30 4.44 6.95
C CYS A 68 -13.28 3.73 6.07
N GLU A 69 -12.81 4.41 5.04
CA GLU A 69 -11.78 3.94 4.12
C GLU A 69 -10.70 5.02 3.98
N ILE A 70 -9.44 4.61 4.14
CA ILE A 70 -8.27 5.46 3.98
C ILE A 70 -7.23 4.76 3.10
N GLN A 71 -6.43 5.53 2.38
CA GLN A 71 -5.29 5.03 1.60
C GLN A 71 -3.99 5.44 2.28
N VAL A 72 -3.24 4.45 2.77
CA VAL A 72 -2.05 4.64 3.60
C VAL A 72 -0.88 3.78 3.11
N CYS A 73 0.31 4.05 3.63
CA CYS A 73 1.55 3.35 3.36
C CYS A 73 1.82 2.25 4.40
N GLY A 74 2.99 1.60 4.34
CA GLY A 74 3.34 0.51 5.26
C GLY A 74 3.33 0.93 6.73
N ASP A 75 3.65 2.19 6.99
CA ASP A 75 3.67 2.83 8.31
C ASP A 75 2.29 3.31 8.79
N GLY A 76 1.22 3.06 8.05
CA GLY A 76 -0.13 3.49 8.42
C GLY A 76 -0.43 4.95 8.09
N GLU A 77 0.53 5.69 7.53
CA GLU A 77 0.39 7.11 7.21
C GLU A 77 -0.05 7.33 5.76
N LYS A 78 -0.68 8.48 5.49
CA LYS A 78 -0.91 8.91 4.11
C LYS A 78 0.45 9.14 3.43
N PRO A 79 0.58 8.86 2.12
CA PRO A 79 1.77 9.31 1.40
C PRO A 79 1.90 10.83 1.55
N GLY A 80 3.09 11.31 1.88
CA GLY A 80 3.36 12.72 2.15
C GLY A 80 3.17 13.63 0.93
N GLU A 81 4.24 14.23 0.43
CA GLU A 81 4.14 15.12 -0.74
C GLU A 81 3.92 14.38 -2.08
N GLY A 82 3.92 13.05 -2.07
CA GLY A 82 3.84 12.19 -3.25
C GLY A 82 2.50 11.48 -3.45
N ILE A 83 2.40 10.71 -4.54
CA ILE A 83 1.24 9.85 -4.86
C ILE A 83 1.46 8.40 -4.40
N TYR A 84 2.73 8.02 -4.18
CA TYR A 84 3.19 6.66 -3.92
C TYR A 84 3.89 6.57 -2.55
N CYS A 85 3.98 5.36 -2.02
CA CYS A 85 4.60 5.03 -0.74
C CYS A 85 6.09 4.72 -0.89
N GLY A 86 6.79 5.43 -1.76
CA GLY A 86 8.25 5.33 -1.89
C GLY A 86 8.94 6.05 -0.74
N ILE A 87 10.09 5.55 -0.29
CA ILE A 87 10.94 6.28 0.66
C ILE A 87 11.49 7.55 -0.02
N GLY A 88 11.91 7.43 -1.28
CA GLY A 88 12.27 8.55 -2.13
C GLY A 88 11.44 8.61 -3.41
N ALA A 89 11.98 9.29 -4.42
CA ALA A 89 11.27 9.54 -5.67
C ALA A 89 11.01 8.23 -6.43
N CYS A 90 9.78 8.09 -6.93
CA CYS A 90 9.39 6.98 -7.79
C CYS A 90 9.32 7.40 -9.26
N ASN A 91 9.38 6.43 -10.17
CA ASN A 91 9.01 6.70 -11.55
C ASN A 91 7.50 7.00 -11.69
N LEU A 92 7.07 7.37 -12.90
CA LEU A 92 5.67 7.72 -13.21
C LEU A 92 4.63 6.65 -12.86
N PHE A 93 5.04 5.37 -12.74
CA PHE A 93 4.15 4.26 -12.42
C PHE A 93 4.13 3.92 -10.92
N GLY A 94 4.95 4.60 -10.11
CA GLY A 94 5.11 4.30 -8.69
C GLY A 94 5.95 3.08 -8.40
N CYS A 95 6.86 2.74 -9.31
CA CYS A 95 7.81 1.64 -9.15
C CYS A 95 9.24 2.16 -9.22
N ASN A 96 10.21 1.30 -8.84
CA ASN A 96 11.63 1.65 -8.78
C ASN A 96 11.84 2.95 -7.99
N CYS A 97 11.23 3.03 -6.81
CA CYS A 97 11.39 4.17 -5.94
C CYS A 97 12.79 4.18 -5.32
N ASP A 98 13.37 5.36 -5.18
CA ASP A 98 14.63 5.53 -4.46
C ASP A 98 14.48 4.97 -3.05
N ASP A 99 15.43 4.11 -2.67
CA ASP A 99 15.46 3.36 -1.41
C ASP A 99 14.26 2.42 -1.14
N GLY A 100 13.41 2.17 -2.14
CA GLY A 100 12.29 1.24 -2.06
C GLY A 100 11.02 1.84 -1.46
N CYS A 101 10.22 1.01 -0.79
CA CYS A 101 8.91 1.39 -0.25
C CYS A 101 8.96 1.59 1.27
N ILE A 102 8.09 2.48 1.77
CA ILE A 102 7.87 2.67 3.20
C ILE A 102 7.43 1.33 3.81
N PRO A 103 8.19 0.77 4.77
CA PRO A 103 7.94 -0.55 5.32
C PRO A 103 6.85 -0.54 6.40
N GLY A 104 6.30 -1.72 6.71
CA GLY A 104 5.33 -1.93 7.79
C GLY A 104 4.07 -2.65 7.30
N ASP A 105 3.17 -2.96 8.24
CA ASP A 105 1.82 -3.42 7.92
C ASP A 105 0.83 -2.23 8.01
N PRO A 106 0.17 -1.87 6.90
CA PRO A 106 -0.73 -0.72 6.85
C PRO A 106 -1.93 -0.79 7.80
N VAL A 107 -2.37 -2.00 8.18
CA VAL A 107 -3.54 -2.20 9.05
C VAL A 107 -3.12 -2.17 10.50
N GLU A 108 -2.02 -2.85 10.85
CA GLU A 108 -1.49 -2.85 12.22
C GLU A 108 -0.92 -1.49 12.63
N SER A 109 -0.40 -0.72 11.67
CA SER A 109 0.22 0.59 11.93
C SER A 109 -0.77 1.75 11.90
N LEU A 110 -2.02 1.52 11.50
CA LEU A 110 -3.06 2.55 11.48
C LEU A 110 -3.60 2.77 12.90
N GLU A 111 -3.23 3.88 13.53
CA GLU A 111 -3.67 4.30 14.87
C GLU A 111 -4.94 5.15 14.88
#